data_AF-A0A8J5MEB4-F1
#
_entry.id   AF-A0A8J5MEB4-F1
#
_cell.length_a   1.000
_cell.length_b   1.000
_cell.length_c   1.000
_cell.angle_alpha   90.00
_cell.angle_beta   90.00
_cell.angle_gamma   90.00
#
_symmetry.space_group_name_H-M   'P 1'
#
loop_
_entity.id
_entity.type
_entity.pdbx_description
1 polymer ?
#
loop_
_entity_poly.entity_id
_entity_poly.type
_entity_poly.pdbx_seq_one_letter_code
_entity_poly.pdbx_strand_id
1 'polypeptide(L)'
;MNSLFCAFSKEKSPACDEFDLGNFDGEGIIYQGDQYWNKSATVPTQASVLLFSGKLDPQPPHKYAEYLSDALDCRKKELVTLHCGMELLVSYVSNNGDLQRLDRSCINEMPAFNLTVPVEYVHSFFSTDEAYGVYNASLSQTEGSA
;
A
#
# COMPACT_ATOMS: atom_id res chain seq x y z
N MET A 1 13.03 10.38 -21.69
CA MET A 1 12.22 11.49 -21.13
C MET A 1 10.76 11.09 -21.25
N ASN A 2 9.95 11.24 -20.21
CA ASN A 2 8.59 10.67 -20.16
C ASN A 2 7.58 11.67 -20.74
N SER A 3 7.02 11.40 -21.92
CA SER A 3 6.03 12.27 -22.59
C SER A 3 4.79 12.53 -21.72
N LEU A 4 4.43 11.57 -20.85
CA LEU A 4 3.34 11.73 -19.88
C LEU A 4 3.62 12.83 -18.85
N PHE A 5 4.89 13.01 -18.43
CA PHE A 5 5.24 14.11 -17.55
C PHE A 5 4.94 15.45 -18.21
N CYS A 6 5.36 15.64 -19.47
CA CYS A 6 5.11 16.89 -20.20
C CYS A 6 3.61 17.16 -20.38
N ALA A 7 2.82 16.13 -20.75
CA ALA A 7 1.38 16.25 -20.88
C ALA A 7 0.69 16.63 -19.55
N PHE A 8 0.98 15.91 -18.46
CA PHE A 8 0.31 16.12 -17.19
C PHE A 8 0.76 17.39 -16.48
N SER A 9 2.05 17.72 -16.53
CA SER A 9 2.58 18.90 -15.85
C SER A 9 2.33 20.18 -16.65
N LYS A 10 2.24 20.11 -17.99
CA LYS A 10 2.30 21.28 -18.89
C LYS A 10 3.56 22.12 -18.69
N GLU A 11 4.65 21.48 -18.29
CA GLU A 11 5.98 22.08 -18.16
C GLU A 11 6.48 22.53 -19.55
N LYS A 12 7.10 23.71 -19.62
CA LYS A 12 7.38 24.44 -20.88
C LYS A 12 8.86 24.41 -21.28
N SER A 13 9.59 23.36 -20.90
CA SER A 13 10.98 23.21 -21.32
C SER A 13 11.07 22.87 -22.81
N PRO A 14 12.20 23.19 -23.48
CA PRO A 14 12.42 22.78 -24.86
C PRO A 14 12.28 21.27 -25.09
N ALA A 15 12.61 20.47 -24.06
CA ALA A 15 12.46 19.03 -24.11
C ALA A 15 10.99 18.57 -24.06
N CYS A 16 10.08 19.34 -23.46
CA CYS A 16 8.65 19.09 -23.51
C CYS A 16 7.99 19.64 -24.78
N ASP A 17 8.51 20.73 -25.34
CA ASP A 17 8.04 21.30 -26.61
C ASP A 17 8.21 20.33 -27.79
N GLU A 18 9.23 19.45 -27.76
CA GLU A 18 9.43 18.38 -28.76
C GLU A 18 8.23 17.42 -28.89
N PHE A 19 7.41 17.28 -27.84
CA PHE A 19 6.30 16.32 -27.82
C PHE A 19 4.96 16.91 -28.29
N ASP A 20 4.82 18.24 -28.35
CA ASP A 20 3.57 18.93 -28.74
C ASP A 20 2.33 18.51 -27.92
N LEU A 21 2.51 18.24 -26.62
CA LEU A 21 1.47 17.72 -25.72
C LEU A 21 0.77 18.78 -24.85
N GLY A 22 1.14 20.06 -24.94
CA GLY A 22 0.63 21.14 -24.08
C GLY A 22 -0.71 21.76 -24.48
N ASN A 23 -1.24 21.41 -25.66
CA ASN A 23 -2.29 22.16 -26.36
C ASN A 23 -3.73 21.75 -26.03
N PHE A 24 -3.95 20.79 -25.13
CA PHE A 24 -5.29 20.41 -24.69
C PHE A 24 -5.84 21.40 -23.64
N ASP A 25 -7.16 21.58 -23.57
CA ASP A 25 -7.79 22.41 -22.55
C ASP A 25 -7.73 21.72 -21.17
N GLY A 26 -7.12 22.36 -20.17
CA GLY A 26 -6.91 21.79 -18.84
C GLY A 26 -5.72 22.41 -18.08
N GLU A 27 -5.72 22.30 -16.75
CA GLU A 27 -4.59 22.73 -15.92
C GLU A 27 -3.53 21.62 -15.80
N GLY A 28 -2.28 22.02 -15.55
CA GLY A 28 -1.21 21.08 -15.25
C GLY A 28 -1.39 20.50 -13.84
N ILE A 29 -1.28 19.18 -13.71
CA ILE A 29 -1.28 18.46 -12.44
C ILE A 29 0.14 18.57 -11.84
N ILE A 30 0.46 19.76 -11.35
CA ILE A 30 1.71 20.04 -10.63
C ILE A 30 1.37 20.44 -9.20
N TYR A 31 1.96 19.74 -8.24
CA TYR A 31 1.90 20.15 -6.84
C TYR A 31 2.97 21.21 -6.58
N GLN A 32 2.57 22.41 -6.18
CA GLN A 32 3.50 23.41 -5.63
C GLN A 32 3.96 22.93 -4.26
N GLY A 33 5.27 22.89 -4.03
CA GLY A 33 5.81 22.54 -2.73
C GLY A 33 5.27 23.49 -1.66
N ASP A 34 4.59 22.95 -0.66
CA ASP A 34 4.06 23.71 0.45
C ASP A 34 5.08 23.79 1.60
N GLN A 35 4.64 24.31 2.75
CA GLN A 35 5.49 24.39 3.94
C GLN A 35 5.95 23.03 4.50
N TYR A 36 5.35 21.91 4.05
CA TYR A 36 5.68 20.54 4.45
C TYR A 36 6.46 19.79 3.37
N TRP A 37 6.59 20.35 2.17
CA TRP A 37 7.41 19.79 1.11
C TRP A 37 8.84 19.51 1.59
N ASN A 38 9.31 18.30 1.32
CA ASN A 38 10.64 17.83 1.69
C ASN A 38 10.97 17.98 3.20
N LYS A 39 9.94 17.98 4.06
CA LYS A 39 10.10 17.94 5.50
C LYS A 39 9.57 16.63 6.04
N SER A 40 10.44 15.91 6.74
CA SER A 40 10.05 14.77 7.55
C SER A 40 9.09 15.21 8.65
N ALA A 41 8.00 14.44 8.83
CA ALA A 41 7.13 14.63 9.98
C ALA A 41 7.87 14.21 11.27
N THR A 42 8.07 15.15 12.18
CA THR A 42 8.60 14.84 13.51
C THR A 42 7.51 14.19 14.35
N VAL A 43 7.76 12.96 14.78
CA VAL A 43 6.84 12.23 15.66
C VAL A 43 7.06 12.68 17.10
N PRO A 44 6.01 12.98 17.88
CA PRO A 44 6.16 13.36 19.28
C PRO A 44 6.96 12.34 20.08
N THR A 45 7.85 12.78 20.98
CA THR A 45 8.80 11.89 21.67
C THR A 45 8.14 10.83 22.56
N GLN A 46 6.91 11.08 23.01
CA GLN A 46 6.10 10.12 23.77
C GLN A 46 5.45 9.05 22.90
N ALA A 47 5.33 9.29 21.59
CA ALA A 47 4.69 8.37 20.67
C ALA A 47 5.68 7.34 20.13
N SER A 48 5.12 6.22 19.71
CA SER A 48 5.79 5.16 18.97
C SER A 48 5.05 4.92 17.66
N VAL A 49 5.75 4.34 16.69
CA VAL A 49 5.22 4.03 15.36
C VAL A 49 5.43 2.56 15.09
N LEU A 50 4.33 1.86 14.81
CA LEU A 50 4.35 0.51 14.23
C LEU A 50 3.92 0.63 12.77
N LEU A 51 4.84 0.37 11.85
CA LEU A 51 4.60 0.42 10.41
C LEU A 51 4.48 -0.99 9.86
N PHE A 52 3.40 -1.27 9.12
CA PHE A 52 3.18 -2.55 8.46
C PHE A 52 3.49 -2.46 6.97
N SER A 53 4.09 -3.51 6.41
CA SER A 53 4.28 -3.63 4.97
C SER A 53 4.10 -5.06 4.48
N GLY A 54 3.39 -5.23 3.37
CA GLY A 54 3.30 -6.52 2.68
C GLY A 54 4.47 -6.72 1.74
N LYS A 55 5.25 -7.79 1.90
CA LYS A 55 6.31 -8.15 0.92
C LYS A 55 5.75 -8.63 -0.42
N LEU A 56 4.50 -9.10 -0.42
CA LEU A 56 3.77 -9.54 -1.61
C LEU A 56 2.77 -8.48 -2.10
N ASP A 57 2.86 -7.25 -1.60
CA ASP A 57 1.98 -6.18 -2.04
C ASP A 57 2.45 -5.65 -3.41
N PRO A 58 1.69 -5.86 -4.50
CA PRO A 58 2.06 -5.38 -5.82
C PRO A 58 1.81 -3.89 -6.01
N GLN A 59 1.03 -3.23 -5.13
CA GLN A 59 0.65 -1.82 -5.28
C GLN A 59 1.67 -0.88 -4.62
N PRO A 60 1.91 -0.93 -3.30
CA PRO A 60 3.12 -0.36 -2.71
C PRO A 60 4.21 -1.43 -2.46
N PRO A 61 5.21 -1.55 -3.37
CA PRO A 61 6.41 -2.31 -3.12
C PRO A 61 7.04 -2.00 -1.75
N HIS A 62 7.54 -3.04 -1.07
CA HIS A 62 8.12 -2.95 0.28
C HIS A 62 9.15 -1.82 0.48
N LYS A 63 9.96 -1.53 -0.55
CA LYS A 63 10.95 -0.43 -0.55
C LYS A 63 10.35 0.94 -0.16
N TYR A 64 9.08 1.19 -0.46
CA TYR A 64 8.43 2.46 -0.11
C TYR A 64 8.10 2.55 1.37
N ALA A 65 7.84 1.42 2.03
CA ALA A 65 7.68 1.37 3.48
C ALA A 65 9.03 1.56 4.19
N GLU A 66 10.13 1.05 3.62
CA GLU A 66 11.49 1.33 4.10
C GLU A 66 11.80 2.83 4.00
N TYR A 67 11.55 3.45 2.83
CA TYR A 67 11.72 4.90 2.66
C TYR A 67 10.87 5.72 3.64
N LEU A 68 9.62 5.34 3.85
CA LEU A 68 8.76 6.00 4.84
C LEU A 68 9.32 5.82 6.25
N SER A 69 9.73 4.60 6.61
CA SER A 69 10.34 4.32 7.91
C SER A 69 11.56 5.20 8.14
N ASP A 70 12.47 5.29 7.17
CA ASP A 70 13.69 6.10 7.26
C ASP A 70 13.38 7.60 7.36
N ALA A 71 12.42 8.08 6.58
CA ALA A 71 12.00 9.47 6.57
C ALA A 71 11.31 9.92 7.87
N LEU A 72 10.69 9.02 8.63
CA LEU A 72 10.06 9.36 9.91
C LEU A 72 11.11 9.75 10.96
N ASP A 73 11.05 11.01 11.40
CA ASP A 73 11.85 11.51 12.52
C ASP A 73 11.22 11.03 13.84
N CYS A 74 11.55 9.78 14.19
CA CYS A 74 11.04 9.06 15.34
C CYS A 74 12.11 8.09 15.87
N ARG A 75 12.35 8.10 17.19
CA ARG A 75 13.26 7.13 17.83
C ARG A 75 12.62 5.77 18.12
N LYS A 76 11.30 5.74 18.29
CA LYS A 76 10.52 4.55 18.63
C LYS A 76 9.68 4.15 17.42
N LYS A 77 10.33 3.60 16.40
CA LYS A 77 9.66 3.10 15.20
C LYS A 77 10.07 1.65 14.93
N GLU A 78 9.14 0.85 14.45
CA GLU A 78 9.37 -0.52 14.01
C GLU A 78 8.63 -0.76 12.69
N LEU A 79 9.32 -1.31 11.68
CA LEU A 79 8.73 -1.77 10.43
C LEU A 79 8.60 -3.31 10.48
N VAL A 80 7.39 -3.81 10.32
CA VAL A 80 7.07 -5.25 10.38
C VAL A 80 6.33 -5.71 9.12
N THR A 81 6.47 -7.00 8.79
CA THR A 81 5.77 -7.61 7.66
C THR A 81 4.37 -8.06 8.03
N LEU A 82 3.37 -7.76 7.18
CA LEU A 82 1.93 -7.84 7.51
C LEU A 82 1.36 -9.26 7.69
N HIS A 83 2.15 -10.33 7.60
CA HIS A 83 1.60 -11.70 7.60
C HIS A 83 0.92 -12.10 8.93
N CYS A 84 1.25 -11.46 10.05
CA CYS A 84 0.53 -11.54 11.34
C CYS A 84 0.21 -10.14 11.89
N GLY A 85 -0.24 -9.25 11.00
CA GLY A 85 -0.44 -7.84 11.32
C GLY A 85 -1.42 -7.62 12.47
N MET A 86 -2.46 -8.46 12.58
CA MET A 86 -3.48 -8.32 13.62
C MET A 86 -2.97 -8.71 15.01
N GLU A 87 -2.21 -9.78 15.12
CA GLU A 87 -1.58 -10.22 16.37
C GLU A 87 -0.59 -9.15 16.88
N LEU A 88 0.23 -8.62 15.98
CA LEU A 88 1.15 -7.52 16.29
C LEU A 88 0.41 -6.25 16.72
N LEU A 89 -0.68 -5.88 16.04
CA LEU A 89 -1.49 -4.73 16.40
C LEU A 89 -2.13 -4.90 17.78
N VAL A 90 -2.70 -6.07 18.07
CA VAL A 90 -3.27 -6.40 19.38
C VAL A 90 -2.19 -6.30 20.47
N SER A 91 -1.00 -6.86 20.22
CA SER A 91 0.14 -6.78 21.15
C SER A 91 0.59 -5.33 21.39
N TYR A 92 0.71 -4.54 20.31
CA TYR A 92 1.10 -3.13 20.37
C TYR A 92 0.13 -2.29 21.21
N VAL A 93 -1.17 -2.43 20.97
CA VAL A 93 -2.21 -1.71 21.72
C VAL A 93 -2.26 -2.17 23.17
N SER A 94 -2.19 -3.49 23.41
CA SER A 94 -2.23 -4.06 24.77
C SER A 94 -1.02 -3.67 25.62
N ASN A 95 0.13 -3.42 24.98
CA ASN A 95 1.34 -2.90 25.62
C ASN A 95 1.45 -1.37 25.55
N ASN A 96 0.34 -0.67 25.30
CA ASN A 96 0.25 0.79 25.34
C ASN A 96 1.27 1.49 24.40
N GLY A 97 1.51 0.88 23.25
CA GLY A 97 2.45 1.35 22.23
C GLY A 97 3.92 1.01 22.51
N ASP A 98 4.25 0.24 23.56
CA ASP A 98 5.64 -0.11 23.86
C ASP A 98 6.19 -1.17 22.90
N LEU A 99 6.99 -0.72 21.92
CA LEU A 99 7.64 -1.58 20.92
C LEU A 99 8.62 -2.60 21.52
N GLN A 100 9.14 -2.37 22.73
CA GLN A 100 10.02 -3.33 23.41
C GLN A 100 9.22 -4.54 23.92
N ARG A 101 7.93 -4.37 24.15
CA ARG A 101 7.01 -5.41 24.65
C ARG A 101 6.16 -6.04 23.55
N LEU A 102 6.41 -5.69 22.29
CA LEU A 102 5.74 -6.26 21.14
C LEU A 102 6.03 -7.77 21.09
N ASP A 103 4.97 -8.57 21.11
CA ASP A 103 5.03 -10.01 20.91
C ASP A 103 5.30 -10.30 19.44
N ARG A 104 6.52 -10.77 19.17
CA ARG A 104 7.02 -11.07 17.83
C ARG A 104 7.01 -12.57 17.52
N SER A 105 6.40 -13.39 18.37
CA SER A 105 6.36 -14.85 18.19
C SER A 105 5.81 -15.23 16.80
N CYS A 106 4.77 -14.53 16.35
CA CYS A 106 4.13 -14.77 15.06
C CYS A 106 5.02 -14.44 13.85
N ILE A 107 6.04 -13.58 13.98
CA ILE A 107 6.86 -13.11 12.83
C ILE A 107 7.60 -14.27 12.15
N ASN A 108 7.97 -15.31 12.92
CA ASN A 108 8.63 -16.49 12.37
C ASN A 108 7.64 -17.54 11.85
N GLU A 109 6.34 -17.40 12.15
CA GLU A 109 5.27 -18.30 11.75
C GLU A 109 4.70 -17.91 10.39
N MET A 110 5.56 -17.76 9.38
CA MET A 110 5.06 -17.49 8.04
C MET A 110 4.37 -18.76 7.51
N PRO A 111 3.03 -18.77 7.33
CA PRO A 111 2.34 -19.96 6.87
C PRO A 111 2.85 -20.30 5.47
N ALA A 112 2.90 -21.60 5.15
CA ALA A 112 3.21 -22.05 3.81
C ALA A 112 2.24 -21.38 2.83
N PHE A 113 2.79 -20.82 1.74
CA PHE A 113 1.99 -20.14 0.74
C PHE A 113 0.97 -21.11 0.13
N ASN A 114 -0.30 -20.95 0.50
CA ASN A 114 -1.40 -21.76 0.02
C ASN A 114 -2.30 -20.90 -0.87
N LEU A 115 -2.23 -21.15 -2.18
CA LEU A 115 -3.04 -20.48 -3.19
C LEU A 115 -4.44 -21.12 -3.37
N THR A 116 -4.81 -22.09 -2.52
CA THR A 116 -6.15 -22.66 -2.56
C THR A 116 -7.14 -21.64 -2.01
N VAL A 117 -7.85 -20.99 -2.92
CA VAL A 117 -8.90 -20.03 -2.58
C VAL A 117 -10.13 -20.79 -2.04
N PRO A 118 -10.70 -20.40 -0.89
CA PRO A 118 -11.94 -21.00 -0.40
C PRO A 118 -13.06 -20.93 -1.45
N VAL A 119 -13.82 -22.01 -1.58
CA VAL A 119 -14.87 -22.17 -2.60
C VAL A 119 -15.85 -20.99 -2.62
N GLU A 120 -16.20 -20.45 -1.45
CA GLU A 120 -17.07 -19.28 -1.30
C GLU A 120 -16.55 -18.06 -2.06
N TYR A 121 -15.24 -17.78 -1.99
CA TYR A 121 -14.61 -16.69 -2.73
C TYR A 121 -14.50 -17.01 -4.22
N VAL A 122 -14.21 -18.27 -4.58
CA VAL A 122 -14.16 -18.69 -5.99
C VAL A 122 -15.53 -18.48 -6.64
N HIS A 123 -16.60 -18.90 -5.96
CA HIS A 123 -17.98 -18.72 -6.41
C HIS A 123 -18.33 -17.23 -6.52
N SER A 124 -18.01 -16.45 -5.49
CA SER A 124 -18.36 -15.03 -5.44
C SER A 124 -17.65 -14.16 -6.49
N PHE A 125 -16.37 -14.43 -6.79
CA PHE A 125 -15.58 -13.59 -7.69
C PHE A 125 -15.52 -14.11 -9.12
N PHE A 126 -15.49 -15.44 -9.29
CA PHE A 126 -15.29 -16.07 -10.60
C PHE A 126 -16.51 -16.86 -11.07
N SER A 127 -17.47 -17.16 -10.18
CA SER A 127 -18.65 -17.98 -10.47
C SER A 127 -18.29 -19.33 -11.09
N THR A 128 -17.25 -19.96 -10.57
CA THR A 128 -16.71 -21.26 -10.98
C THR A 128 -16.52 -22.14 -9.75
N ASP A 129 -16.45 -23.47 -9.89
CA ASP A 129 -16.13 -24.36 -8.75
C ASP A 129 -14.64 -24.36 -8.37
N GLU A 130 -13.78 -23.94 -9.30
CA GLU A 130 -12.34 -23.75 -9.10
C GLU A 130 -11.88 -22.47 -9.84
N ALA A 131 -10.84 -21.79 -9.35
CA ALA A 131 -10.44 -20.47 -9.85
C ALA A 131 -10.04 -20.44 -11.35
N TYR A 132 -9.69 -21.59 -11.93
CA TYR A 132 -9.32 -21.74 -13.35
C TYR A 132 -10.33 -22.59 -14.14
N GLY A 133 -11.51 -22.83 -13.55
CA GLY A 133 -12.52 -23.75 -14.06
C GLY A 133 -13.47 -23.11 -15.07
N VAL A 134 -14.54 -23.83 -15.37
CA VAL A 134 -15.58 -23.39 -16.31
C VAL A 134 -16.60 -22.52 -15.58
N TYR A 135 -16.89 -21.34 -16.14
CA TYR A 135 -17.89 -20.42 -15.61
C TYR A 135 -19.27 -21.11 -15.50
N ASN A 136 -19.90 -20.95 -14.35
CA ASN A 136 -21.23 -21.44 -14.06
C ASN A 136 -22.12 -20.30 -13.55
N ALA A 137 -23.04 -19.85 -14.41
CA ALA A 137 -23.92 -18.73 -14.12
C ALA A 137 -24.82 -18.96 -12.89
N SER A 138 -25.06 -20.21 -12.47
CA SER A 138 -25.83 -20.49 -11.25
C SER A 138 -25.09 -20.12 -9.96
N LEU A 139 -23.77 -19.92 -10.04
CA LEU A 139 -22.92 -19.52 -8.91
C LEU A 139 -22.74 -18.00 -8.82
N SER A 140 -23.15 -17.27 -9.86
CA SER A 140 -23.16 -15.81 -9.84
C SER A 140 -24.21 -15.34 -8.85
N GLN A 141 -23.79 -14.60 -7.83
CA GLN A 141 -24.75 -13.90 -6.98
C GLN A 141 -25.45 -12.84 -7.85
N THR A 142 -26.78 -12.93 -8.00
CA THR A 142 -27.58 -11.83 -8.53
C THR A 142 -27.41 -10.64 -7.59
N GLU A 143 -26.99 -9.50 -8.15
CA GLU A 143 -26.80 -8.22 -7.46
C GLU A 143 -27.79 -8.01 -6.30
N GLY A 144 -27.27 -7.82 -5.08
CA GLY A 144 -28.10 -7.39 -3.96
C GLY A 144 -27.61 -7.84 -2.58
N SER A 145 -26.50 -7.27 -2.10
CA SER A 145 -26.32 -6.77 -0.72
C SER A 145 -24.83 -6.55 -0.43
N ALA A 146 -24.38 -5.34 -0.68
CA ALA A 146 -23.40 -4.64 0.15
C ALA A 146 -23.92 -3.22 0.36
#